data_AF-A0A4R6RSI5-F1
#
_entry.id   AF-A0A4R6RSI5-F1
#
_cell.length_a   1.000
_cell.length_b   1.000
_cell.length_c   1.000
_cell.angle_alpha   90.00
_cell.angle_beta   90.00
_cell.angle_gamma   90.00
#
_symmetry.space_group_name_H-M   'P 1'
#
loop_
_entity.id
_entity.type
_entity.pdbx_description
1 polymer ?
#
loop_
_entity_poly.entity_id
_entity_poly.type
_entity_poly.pdbx_seq_one_letter_code
_entity_poly.pdbx_strand_id
1 'polypeptide(L)'
;MTAIPWTLVDPDTIERMIAVGLCRRHQRARRVKPSQGDGGLDVLVPSGPSRFHVDDYQVKKFADGLDDSRKRQIRKSLKSAIVTHQDPTSPYVISNWYLTLPMDLTREQETWLANLARKLDAPFPVEAFGLTQIEDLLLESNNIREYYLGDGMEKVSEILNQMSSLTVLHNFTADPTKIEPSDLSGPLADLHRQINAADPHFKYDCQVTTDLPVIAPWAGLVASVISRTSAGAPHVTWHVSTKYDSALEDRPIPGSFTVHPERMTPEQREAWEQWHNFGTPVILEGDVVDQLTIGLPGGLCGDLPAGDNMLRIGPAFSEFDDELTVRSLWVIEDTRGRRLAERLFLLRRVGVGVAGGEHLQGTDIDGYIGVDLYVMFKPPNGNSMKVKLDMRGDRWVGEPVQRILPSLRFCAAWGNNNVLRPQDEFGFQVAEHTFALSSEAPLPPAMVAAVEDLERISAATKRLITLPENMKDLAGQKGVGLRIIADTVAGLEPRVGIGELVVWHEDTPLALENLMACADAGRLTVPWKIPFPLLGEDFEFEFSLEITGDIELVPDELSSVHASSRKALRLIPAESTHGRLRWNSQS
;
A
#
# COMPACT_ATOMS: atom_id res chain seq x y z
N MET A 1 -51.35 6.01 -3.08
CA MET A 1 -50.38 5.65 -2.02
C MET A 1 -50.91 6.21 -0.70
N THR A 2 -50.85 5.46 0.40
CA THR A 2 -51.44 5.87 1.70
C THR A 2 -50.49 6.82 2.43
N ALA A 3 -51.01 7.92 2.97
CA ALA A 3 -50.24 8.88 3.76
C ALA A 3 -49.60 8.20 4.98
N ILE A 4 -48.35 8.56 5.32
CA ILE A 4 -47.68 8.04 6.51
C ILE A 4 -48.28 8.74 7.74
N PRO A 5 -48.78 8.01 8.75
CA PRO A 5 -49.21 8.61 10.00
C PRO A 5 -47.99 8.93 10.86
N TRP A 6 -47.21 9.94 10.48
CA TRP A 6 -45.91 10.30 11.09
C TRP A 6 -45.94 10.45 12.61
N THR A 7 -47.07 10.84 13.19
CA THR A 7 -47.25 10.98 14.65
C THR A 7 -47.40 9.64 15.39
N LEU A 8 -47.65 8.55 14.67
CA LEU A 8 -47.80 7.19 15.21
C LEU A 8 -46.60 6.30 14.92
N VAL A 9 -45.71 6.72 14.02
CA VAL A 9 -44.48 6.00 13.70
C VAL A 9 -43.48 6.20 14.84
N ASP A 10 -42.73 5.17 15.18
CA ASP A 10 -41.72 5.31 16.20
C ASP A 10 -40.62 6.31 15.77
N PRO A 11 -40.17 7.17 16.69
CA PRO A 11 -39.04 8.07 16.54
C PRO A 11 -37.87 7.63 15.65
N ASP A 12 -37.35 6.42 15.89
CA ASP A 12 -36.07 5.99 15.33
C ASP A 12 -36.27 5.49 13.90
N THR A 13 -37.43 4.88 13.62
CA THR A 13 -37.86 4.54 12.26
C THR A 13 -38.06 5.78 11.40
N ILE A 14 -38.64 6.86 11.94
CA ILE A 14 -38.75 8.14 11.20
C ILE A 14 -37.37 8.62 10.75
N GLU A 15 -36.43 8.74 11.70
CA GLU A 15 -35.08 9.22 11.41
C GLU A 15 -34.36 8.30 10.41
N ARG A 16 -34.52 6.99 10.55
CA ARG A 16 -33.92 6.00 9.65
C ARG A 16 -34.50 6.04 8.25
N MET A 17 -35.82 6.13 8.10
CA MET A 17 -36.47 6.22 6.79
C MET A 17 -36.00 7.46 6.01
N ILE A 18 -35.94 8.60 6.69
CA ILE A 18 -35.48 9.86 6.08
C ILE A 18 -34.01 9.75 5.69
N ALA A 19 -33.14 9.27 6.61
CA ALA A 19 -31.71 9.12 6.34
C ALA A 19 -31.45 8.16 5.17
N VAL A 20 -32.09 6.99 5.15
CA VAL A 20 -31.97 6.02 4.05
C VAL A 20 -32.50 6.62 2.74
N GLY A 21 -33.60 7.37 2.79
CA GLY A 21 -34.12 8.10 1.64
C GLY A 21 -33.07 9.06 1.06
N LEU A 22 -32.45 9.88 1.92
CA LEU A 22 -31.41 10.83 1.51
C LEU A 22 -30.21 10.12 0.89
N CYS A 23 -29.73 9.03 1.49
CA CYS A 23 -28.65 8.21 0.94
C CYS A 23 -29.03 7.53 -0.38
N ARG A 24 -30.31 7.17 -0.56
CA ARG A 24 -30.80 6.59 -1.81
C ARG A 24 -30.85 7.60 -2.96
N ARG A 25 -31.23 8.84 -2.66
CA ARG A 25 -31.19 9.95 -3.62
C ARG A 25 -29.76 10.40 -3.91
N HIS A 26 -28.89 10.35 -2.90
CA HIS A 26 -27.50 10.76 -2.98
C HIS A 26 -26.57 9.61 -2.59
N GLN A 27 -26.17 8.78 -3.56
CA GLN A 27 -25.44 7.51 -3.30
C GLN A 27 -24.16 7.67 -2.47
N ARG A 28 -23.49 8.83 -2.55
CA ARG A 28 -22.27 9.15 -1.78
C ARG A 28 -22.54 9.84 -0.45
N ALA A 29 -23.81 9.99 -0.06
CA ALA A 29 -24.14 10.55 1.23
C ALA A 29 -23.69 9.61 2.34
N ARG A 30 -23.27 10.21 3.46
CA ARG A 30 -22.74 9.49 4.61
C ARG A 30 -23.55 9.79 5.84
N ARG A 31 -23.93 8.75 6.57
CA ARG A 31 -24.58 8.90 7.86
C ARG A 31 -23.55 8.92 8.98
N VAL A 32 -23.56 9.98 9.79
CA VAL A 32 -22.67 10.10 10.95
C VAL A 32 -23.32 9.36 12.13
N LYS A 33 -22.62 8.34 12.67
CA LYS A 33 -23.09 7.62 13.86
C LYS A 33 -22.52 8.27 15.14
N PRO A 34 -23.32 8.39 16.21
CA PRO A 34 -22.88 8.97 17.46
C PRO A 34 -22.04 7.95 18.24
N SER A 35 -20.71 7.96 18.09
CA SER A 35 -19.80 7.21 18.98
C SER A 35 -19.35 8.04 20.19
N GLN A 36 -19.26 9.38 20.07
CA GLN A 36 -18.96 10.31 21.18
C GLN A 36 -19.70 11.66 21.09
N GLY A 37 -20.93 11.64 20.55
CA GLY A 37 -21.66 12.85 20.14
C GLY A 37 -21.50 13.08 18.64
N ASP A 38 -22.60 13.45 17.99
CA ASP A 38 -22.72 13.61 16.54
C ASP A 38 -22.06 14.89 16.00
N GLY A 39 -21.57 15.78 16.87
CA GLY A 39 -21.10 17.10 16.47
C GLY A 39 -22.20 17.94 15.80
N GLY A 40 -23.48 17.55 15.91
CA GLY A 40 -24.60 18.14 15.20
C GLY A 40 -24.69 17.79 13.71
N LEU A 41 -24.03 16.72 13.26
CA LEU A 41 -24.06 16.23 11.88
C LEU A 41 -24.81 14.89 11.84
N ASP A 42 -25.80 14.74 10.96
CA ASP A 42 -26.54 13.47 10.83
C ASP A 42 -26.30 12.79 9.48
N VAL A 43 -26.67 13.46 8.38
CA VAL A 43 -26.52 12.93 7.01
C VAL A 43 -25.80 13.96 6.15
N LEU A 44 -24.59 13.62 5.71
CA LEU A 44 -23.71 14.48 4.94
C LEU A 44 -23.79 14.13 3.46
N VAL A 45 -24.24 15.06 2.63
CA VAL A 45 -24.31 14.92 1.17
C VAL A 45 -23.18 15.74 0.53
N PRO A 46 -22.25 15.13 -0.23
CA PRO A 46 -21.21 15.91 -0.90
C PRO A 46 -21.79 16.95 -1.89
N SER A 47 -21.48 18.23 -1.69
CA SER A 47 -22.02 19.36 -2.47
C SER A 47 -20.99 20.04 -3.38
N GLY A 48 -19.81 19.42 -3.56
CA GLY A 48 -18.76 19.92 -4.45
C GLY A 48 -17.79 18.84 -4.94
N PRO A 49 -16.68 19.23 -5.58
CA PRO A 49 -15.67 18.28 -6.08
C PRO A 49 -14.91 17.57 -4.95
N SER A 50 -14.82 18.19 -3.77
CA SER A 50 -14.29 17.55 -2.57
C SER A 50 -15.39 16.82 -1.81
N ARG A 51 -15.13 15.59 -1.38
CA ARG A 51 -16.04 14.80 -0.52
C ARG A 51 -16.29 15.42 0.86
N PHE A 52 -15.48 16.40 1.23
CA PHE A 52 -15.53 17.07 2.52
C PHE A 52 -16.32 18.40 2.50
N HIS A 53 -16.67 18.90 1.32
CA HIS A 53 -17.67 19.96 1.18
C HIS A 53 -19.05 19.32 1.16
N VAL A 54 -19.86 19.57 2.17
CA VAL A 54 -21.07 18.79 2.45
C VAL A 54 -22.28 19.67 2.75
N ASP A 55 -23.43 19.25 2.26
CA ASP A 55 -24.72 19.67 2.80
C ASP A 55 -25.06 18.74 3.98
N ASP A 56 -25.33 19.31 5.15
CA ASP A 56 -25.71 18.57 6.36
C ASP A 56 -27.23 18.58 6.53
N TYR A 57 -27.83 17.40 6.53
CA TYR A 57 -29.24 17.20 6.78
C TYR A 57 -29.41 16.71 8.22
N GLN A 58 -29.67 17.64 9.15
CA GLN A 58 -29.98 17.30 10.53
C GLN A 58 -31.41 16.79 10.62
N VAL A 59 -31.54 15.48 10.82
CA VAL A 59 -32.82 14.78 10.91
C VAL A 59 -33.37 14.88 12.33
N LYS A 60 -34.63 15.34 12.45
CA LYS A 60 -35.39 15.35 13.70
C LYS A 60 -36.75 14.71 13.48
N LYS A 61 -37.09 13.75 14.33
CA LYS A 61 -38.38 13.04 14.37
C LYS A 61 -39.65 13.84 14.66
N PHE A 62 -39.61 15.18 14.67
CA PHE A 62 -40.73 16.00 15.13
C PHE A 62 -41.84 16.07 14.07
N ALA A 63 -43.01 15.48 14.34
CA ALA A 63 -44.13 15.37 13.39
C ALA A 63 -45.36 16.24 13.73
N ASP A 64 -45.48 16.75 14.97
CA ASP A 64 -46.69 17.41 15.49
C ASP A 64 -46.43 18.82 16.08
N GLY A 65 -45.26 19.42 15.85
CA GLY A 65 -44.97 20.81 16.22
C GLY A 65 -43.58 21.06 16.82
N LEU A 66 -43.33 22.32 17.23
CA LEU A 66 -42.06 22.74 17.86
C LEU A 66 -42.31 23.46 19.19
N ASP A 67 -42.36 22.70 20.28
CA ASP A 67 -42.34 23.23 21.64
C ASP A 67 -40.93 23.74 22.03
N ASP A 68 -40.82 24.34 23.22
CA ASP A 68 -39.55 24.87 23.72
C ASP A 68 -38.47 23.80 23.94
N SER A 69 -38.86 22.55 24.18
CA SER A 69 -37.92 21.44 24.30
C SER A 69 -37.30 21.10 22.94
N ARG A 70 -38.14 20.95 21.91
CA ARG A 70 -37.73 20.66 20.53
C ARG A 70 -36.88 21.79 19.94
N LYS A 71 -37.29 23.05 20.18
CA LYS A 71 -36.51 24.24 19.82
C LYS A 71 -35.12 24.26 20.49
N ARG A 72 -35.03 23.84 21.76
CA ARG A 72 -33.73 23.71 22.45
C ARG A 72 -32.85 22.63 21.82
N GLN A 73 -33.42 21.51 21.39
CA GLN A 73 -32.67 20.44 20.70
C GLN A 73 -32.13 20.92 19.35
N ILE A 74 -32.96 21.58 18.54
CA ILE A 74 -32.55 22.17 17.24
C ILE A 74 -31.41 23.18 17.46
N ARG A 75 -31.56 24.06 18.45
CA ARG A 75 -30.50 25.02 18.81
C ARG A 75 -29.19 24.36 19.22
N LYS A 76 -29.25 23.25 19.96
CA LYS A 76 -28.06 22.50 20.37
C LYS A 76 -27.37 21.91 19.14
N SER A 77 -28.11 21.23 18.27
CA SER A 77 -27.62 20.67 17.01
C SER A 77 -26.93 21.72 16.14
N LEU A 78 -27.60 22.85 15.85
CA LEU A 78 -27.03 23.91 15.03
C LEU A 78 -25.75 24.50 15.65
N LYS A 79 -25.73 24.69 16.98
CA LYS A 79 -24.53 25.17 17.67
C LYS A 79 -23.37 24.17 17.52
N SER A 80 -23.64 22.87 17.65
CA SER A 80 -22.61 21.84 17.45
C SER A 80 -22.10 21.86 16.01
N ALA A 81 -22.97 21.95 15.00
CA ALA A 81 -22.57 22.01 13.59
C ALA A 81 -21.68 23.23 13.29
N ILE A 82 -22.00 24.39 13.87
CA ILE A 82 -21.14 25.60 13.76
C ILE A 82 -19.76 25.35 14.36
N VAL A 83 -19.69 24.74 15.54
CA VAL A 83 -18.40 24.40 16.19
C VAL A 83 -17.62 23.41 15.32
N THR A 84 -18.27 22.38 14.78
CA THR A 84 -17.64 21.38 13.91
C THR A 84 -17.12 21.99 12.61
N HIS A 85 -17.83 22.96 12.02
CA HIS A 85 -17.38 23.68 10.83
C HIS A 85 -16.17 24.59 11.11
N GLN A 86 -16.09 25.16 12.31
CA GLN A 86 -15.02 26.08 12.71
C GLN A 86 -13.77 25.38 13.26
N ASP A 87 -13.87 24.09 13.59
CA ASP A 87 -12.78 23.31 14.14
C ASP A 87 -11.74 23.00 13.04
N PRO A 88 -10.48 23.49 13.15
CA PRO A 88 -9.43 23.21 12.16
C PRO A 88 -9.06 21.73 12.05
N THR A 89 -9.41 20.93 13.05
CA THR A 89 -9.18 19.47 13.06
C THR A 89 -10.31 18.68 12.40
N SER A 90 -11.48 19.30 12.23
CA SER A 90 -12.59 18.72 11.49
C SER A 90 -12.27 18.77 10.00
N PRO A 91 -12.38 17.64 9.28
CA PRO A 91 -12.17 17.64 7.83
C PRO A 91 -13.34 18.28 7.08
N TYR A 92 -14.51 18.47 7.72
CA TYR A 92 -15.75 18.84 7.05
C TYR A 92 -15.98 20.34 6.98
N VAL A 93 -16.37 20.79 5.79
CA VAL A 93 -16.81 22.16 5.52
C VAL A 93 -18.27 22.11 5.07
N ILE A 94 -19.15 22.60 5.94
CA ILE A 94 -20.60 22.64 5.71
C ILE A 94 -20.94 23.75 4.71
N SER A 95 -21.57 23.38 3.59
CA SER A 95 -22.07 24.28 2.55
C SER A 95 -23.47 24.79 2.86
N ASN A 96 -24.37 23.90 3.27
CA ASN A 96 -25.74 24.20 3.72
C ASN A 96 -26.10 23.33 4.91
N TRP A 97 -26.94 23.84 5.80
CA TRP A 97 -27.49 23.08 6.92
C TRP A 97 -29.02 23.03 6.82
N TYR A 98 -29.55 21.84 6.64
CA TYR A 98 -30.98 21.58 6.49
C TYR A 98 -31.54 21.01 7.79
N LEU A 99 -32.53 21.69 8.35
CA LEU A 99 -33.38 21.14 9.39
C LEU A 99 -34.41 20.21 8.75
N THR A 100 -34.17 18.91 8.83
CA THR A 100 -34.98 17.88 8.18
C THR A 100 -35.97 17.27 9.17
N LEU A 101 -37.28 17.45 8.94
CA LEU A 101 -38.32 16.98 9.87
C LEU A 101 -39.65 16.68 9.18
N PRO A 102 -40.41 15.66 9.64
CA PRO A 102 -41.65 15.18 9.01
C PRO A 102 -42.86 16.09 9.29
N MET A 103 -42.67 17.41 9.21
CA MET A 103 -43.73 18.41 9.23
C MET A 103 -43.24 19.64 8.43
N ASP A 104 -44.16 20.42 7.88
CA ASP A 104 -43.79 21.72 7.32
C ASP A 104 -43.80 22.77 8.43
N LEU A 105 -42.78 23.63 8.46
CA LEU A 105 -42.71 24.71 9.43
C LEU A 105 -43.76 25.78 9.12
N THR A 106 -44.39 26.33 10.15
CA THR A 106 -45.20 27.54 9.97
C THR A 106 -44.30 28.75 9.70
N ARG A 107 -44.86 29.81 9.10
CA ARG A 107 -44.12 31.06 8.86
C ARG A 107 -43.46 31.63 10.12
N GLU A 108 -44.11 31.49 11.28
CA GLU A 108 -43.54 31.91 12.57
C GLU A 108 -42.34 31.04 12.98
N GLN A 109 -42.41 29.73 12.73
CA GLN A 109 -41.33 28.78 13.01
C GLN A 109 -40.15 28.96 12.05
N GLU A 110 -40.39 29.22 10.76
CA GLU A 110 -39.35 29.58 9.79
C GLU A 110 -38.64 30.88 10.20
N THR A 111 -39.41 31.90 10.58
CA THR A 111 -38.87 33.18 11.08
C THR A 111 -38.04 32.95 12.34
N TRP A 112 -38.49 32.06 13.24
CA TRP A 112 -37.74 31.66 14.42
C TRP A 112 -36.41 30.97 14.06
N LEU A 113 -36.40 30.04 13.09
CA LEU A 113 -35.20 29.33 12.65
C LEU A 113 -34.18 30.29 12.03
N ALA A 114 -34.62 31.19 11.14
CA ALA A 114 -33.77 32.21 10.54
C ALA A 114 -33.17 33.16 11.60
N ASN A 115 -33.97 33.57 12.58
CA ASN A 115 -33.49 34.37 13.70
C ASN A 115 -32.50 33.62 14.59
N LEU A 116 -32.69 32.32 14.79
CA LEU A 116 -31.78 31.47 15.54
C LEU A 116 -30.42 31.37 14.83
N ALA A 117 -30.42 31.11 13.52
CA ALA A 117 -29.21 31.03 12.71
C ALA A 117 -28.41 32.34 12.76
N ARG A 118 -29.09 33.49 12.58
CA ARG A 118 -28.47 34.82 12.72
C ARG A 118 -27.95 35.08 14.13
N LYS A 119 -28.68 34.68 15.16
CA LYS A 119 -28.26 34.89 16.56
C LYS A 119 -27.04 34.05 16.96
N LEU A 120 -26.83 32.92 16.27
CA LEU A 120 -25.66 32.06 16.47
C LEU A 120 -24.53 32.36 15.49
N ASP A 121 -24.68 33.38 14.63
CA ASP A 121 -23.72 33.74 13.59
C ASP A 121 -23.30 32.52 12.73
N ALA A 122 -24.30 31.75 12.27
CA ALA A 122 -24.06 30.57 11.46
C ALA A 122 -23.29 30.93 10.16
N PRO A 123 -22.16 30.26 9.86
CA PRO A 123 -21.32 30.60 8.71
C PRO A 123 -21.84 30.06 7.36
N PHE A 124 -22.96 29.34 7.39
CA PHE A 124 -23.60 28.69 6.24
C PHE A 124 -25.12 28.96 6.24
N PRO A 125 -25.79 28.82 5.08
CA PRO A 125 -27.25 28.88 5.00
C PRO A 125 -27.92 27.81 5.88
N VAL A 126 -29.02 28.22 6.53
CA VAL A 126 -29.84 27.37 7.40
C VAL A 126 -31.26 27.35 6.84
N GLU A 127 -31.72 26.19 6.39
CA GLU A 127 -32.99 26.03 5.69
C GLU A 127 -33.81 24.87 6.28
N ALA A 128 -35.12 24.84 5.98
CA ALA A 128 -35.99 23.73 6.39
C ALA A 128 -36.16 22.75 5.23
N PHE A 129 -36.02 21.46 5.53
CA PHE A 129 -36.39 20.36 4.65
C PHE A 129 -37.61 19.66 5.27
N GLY A 130 -38.79 20.12 4.88
CA GLY A 130 -40.06 19.79 5.52
C GLY A 130 -40.72 18.52 5.01
N LEU A 131 -41.98 18.34 5.41
CA LEU A 131 -42.81 17.19 5.07
C LEU A 131 -42.95 17.01 3.56
N THR A 132 -43.17 18.10 2.83
CA THR A 132 -43.36 18.02 1.37
C THR A 132 -42.14 17.39 0.70
N GLN A 133 -40.94 17.81 1.08
CA GLN A 133 -39.68 17.28 0.53
C GLN A 133 -39.39 15.85 1.01
N ILE A 134 -39.77 15.49 2.23
CA ILE A 134 -39.64 14.12 2.76
C ILE A 134 -40.61 13.16 2.06
N GLU A 135 -41.85 13.55 1.83
CA GLU A 135 -42.80 12.71 1.09
C GLU A 135 -42.33 12.50 -0.35
N ASP A 136 -41.81 13.53 -1.00
CA ASP A 136 -41.18 13.40 -2.33
C ASP A 136 -39.97 12.44 -2.32
N LEU A 137 -39.10 12.56 -1.32
CA LEU A 137 -37.97 11.64 -1.09
C LEU A 137 -38.42 10.18 -0.99
N LEU A 138 -39.48 9.93 -0.22
CA LEU A 138 -39.99 8.58 -0.01
C LEU A 138 -40.87 8.08 -1.15
N LEU A 139 -41.36 8.96 -2.03
CA LEU A 139 -42.06 8.59 -3.26
C LEU A 139 -41.08 8.05 -4.31
N GLU A 140 -39.90 8.66 -4.45
CA GLU A 140 -38.84 8.17 -5.35
C GLU A 140 -38.35 6.77 -4.95
N SER A 141 -38.40 6.44 -3.66
CA SER A 141 -37.97 5.16 -3.11
C SER A 141 -39.08 4.50 -2.30
N ASN A 142 -40.21 4.20 -2.96
CA ASN A 142 -41.40 3.64 -2.31
C ASN A 142 -41.14 2.37 -1.49
N ASN A 143 -40.13 1.59 -1.87
CA ASN A 143 -39.74 0.39 -1.14
C ASN A 143 -39.21 0.66 0.28
N ILE A 144 -38.72 1.86 0.58
CA ILE A 144 -38.33 2.27 1.95
C ILE A 144 -39.56 2.24 2.86
N ARG A 145 -40.71 2.76 2.39
CA ARG A 145 -41.97 2.79 3.17
C ARG A 145 -42.44 1.38 3.48
N GLU A 146 -42.51 0.53 2.47
CA GLU A 146 -42.95 -0.87 2.60
C GLU A 146 -42.02 -1.67 3.52
N TYR A 147 -40.71 -1.39 3.44
CA TYR A 147 -39.69 -2.06 4.23
C TYR A 147 -39.74 -1.70 5.72
N TYR A 148 -39.91 -0.41 6.06
CA TYR A 148 -39.84 0.06 7.45
C TYR A 148 -41.19 0.12 8.16
N LEU A 149 -42.30 0.30 7.44
CA LEU A 149 -43.64 0.47 8.03
C LEU A 149 -44.57 -0.73 7.82
N GLY A 150 -44.17 -1.72 7.01
CA GLY A 150 -44.92 -2.95 6.78
C GLY A 150 -44.05 -4.19 6.97
N ASP A 151 -44.46 -5.31 6.40
CA ASP A 151 -43.75 -6.60 6.52
C ASP A 151 -42.61 -6.75 5.49
N GLY A 152 -42.04 -5.65 5.00
CA GLY A 152 -41.14 -5.68 3.84
C GLY A 152 -39.86 -6.49 4.05
N MET A 153 -39.40 -6.64 5.30
CA MET A 153 -38.32 -7.57 5.65
C MET A 153 -38.67 -9.03 5.38
N GLU A 154 -39.87 -9.45 5.81
CA GLU A 154 -40.38 -10.80 5.57
C GLU A 154 -40.68 -11.00 4.08
N LYS A 155 -41.25 -10.00 3.42
CA LYS A 155 -41.54 -10.02 1.98
C LYS A 155 -40.29 -10.12 1.11
N VAL A 156 -39.19 -9.44 1.47
CA VAL A 156 -37.88 -9.60 0.80
C VAL A 156 -37.40 -11.04 0.96
N SER A 157 -37.51 -11.61 2.16
CA SER A 157 -37.14 -13.00 2.42
C SER A 157 -38.03 -14.00 1.68
N GLU A 158 -39.34 -13.75 1.58
CA GLU A 158 -40.28 -14.60 0.85
C GLU A 158 -40.03 -14.58 -0.66
N ILE A 159 -39.84 -13.39 -1.25
CA ILE A 159 -39.53 -13.24 -2.68
C ILE A 159 -38.21 -13.95 -3.01
N LEU A 160 -37.21 -13.83 -2.14
CA LEU A 160 -35.92 -14.50 -2.35
C LEU A 160 -36.00 -16.02 -2.12
N ASN A 161 -36.79 -16.49 -1.16
CA ASN A 161 -37.06 -17.91 -0.99
C ASN A 161 -37.81 -18.51 -2.19
N GLN A 162 -38.82 -17.83 -2.72
CA GLN A 162 -39.53 -18.22 -3.95
C GLN A 162 -38.61 -18.29 -5.17
N MET A 163 -37.56 -17.47 -5.18
CA MET A 163 -36.56 -17.48 -6.24
C MET A 163 -35.54 -18.61 -6.07
N SER A 164 -35.11 -18.91 -4.85
CA SER A 164 -34.25 -20.07 -4.56
C SER A 164 -34.91 -21.39 -4.96
N SER A 165 -36.25 -21.45 -4.92
CA SER A 165 -37.03 -22.60 -5.38
C SER A 165 -37.33 -22.61 -6.88
N LEU A 166 -36.90 -21.57 -7.64
CA LEU A 166 -37.06 -21.38 -9.10
C LEU A 166 -38.41 -21.88 -9.66
N THR A 167 -39.47 -21.79 -8.87
CA THR A 167 -40.75 -22.46 -9.17
C THR A 167 -41.42 -21.81 -10.40
N VAL A 168 -41.06 -20.56 -10.68
CA VAL A 168 -41.45 -19.81 -11.90
C VAL A 168 -40.88 -20.45 -13.17
N LEU A 169 -39.68 -21.05 -13.14
CA LEU A 169 -39.10 -21.74 -14.30
C LEU A 169 -39.70 -23.13 -14.54
N HIS A 170 -40.32 -23.75 -13.53
CA HIS A 170 -40.98 -25.05 -13.68
C HIS A 170 -42.27 -25.00 -14.51
N ASN A 171 -42.84 -23.81 -14.73
CA ASN A 171 -44.02 -23.63 -15.57
C ASN A 171 -43.70 -23.59 -17.08
N PHE A 172 -42.43 -23.71 -17.48
CA PHE A 172 -42.06 -23.92 -18.88
C PHE A 172 -42.31 -25.38 -19.29
N THR A 173 -43.57 -25.76 -19.40
CA THR A 173 -44.00 -26.90 -20.22
C THR A 173 -44.09 -26.44 -21.67
N ALA A 174 -42.96 -26.10 -22.27
CA ALA A 174 -42.83 -25.95 -23.71
C ALA A 174 -41.90 -27.05 -24.22
N ASP A 175 -42.22 -27.56 -25.40
CA ASP A 175 -41.45 -28.57 -26.13
C ASP A 175 -39.93 -28.31 -25.96
N PRO A 176 -39.16 -29.22 -25.32
CA PRO A 176 -37.74 -29.01 -24.99
C PRO A 176 -36.84 -28.83 -26.23
N THR A 177 -37.40 -28.96 -27.43
CA THR A 177 -36.69 -28.77 -28.70
C THR A 177 -36.76 -27.33 -29.26
N LYS A 178 -37.48 -26.40 -28.60
CA LYS A 178 -37.72 -25.02 -29.12
C LYS A 178 -37.66 -23.91 -28.06
N ILE A 179 -36.72 -23.97 -27.14
CA ILE A 179 -36.50 -22.87 -26.19
C ILE A 179 -35.58 -21.83 -26.84
N GLU A 180 -36.07 -20.63 -27.10
CA GLU A 180 -35.27 -19.50 -27.56
C GLU A 180 -34.81 -18.65 -26.35
N PRO A 181 -33.64 -17.98 -26.41
CA PRO A 181 -33.16 -17.11 -25.33
C PRO A 181 -34.17 -16.01 -24.93
N SER A 182 -35.00 -15.55 -25.87
CA SER A 182 -36.06 -14.57 -25.61
C SER A 182 -37.12 -15.07 -24.63
N ASP A 183 -37.39 -16.37 -24.61
CA ASP A 183 -38.46 -16.98 -23.79
C ASP A 183 -38.12 -16.92 -22.29
N LEU A 184 -36.82 -16.90 -21.95
CA LEU A 184 -36.32 -16.80 -20.57
C LEU A 184 -35.93 -15.38 -20.18
N SER A 185 -35.64 -14.50 -21.16
CA SER A 185 -35.16 -13.15 -20.92
C SER A 185 -36.14 -12.27 -20.13
N GLY A 186 -37.43 -12.30 -20.49
CA GLY A 186 -38.50 -11.55 -19.81
C GLY A 186 -38.67 -11.97 -18.34
N PRO A 187 -38.93 -13.27 -18.07
CA PRO A 187 -39.05 -13.77 -16.70
C PRO A 187 -37.84 -13.46 -15.82
N LEU A 188 -36.62 -13.64 -16.33
CA LEU A 188 -35.40 -13.34 -15.59
C LEU A 188 -35.25 -11.84 -15.30
N ALA A 189 -35.58 -10.97 -16.26
CA ALA A 189 -35.55 -9.52 -16.07
C ALA A 189 -36.61 -9.04 -15.07
N ASP A 190 -37.80 -9.61 -15.09
CA ASP A 190 -38.87 -9.26 -14.16
C ASP A 190 -38.54 -9.73 -12.74
N LEU A 191 -37.96 -10.92 -12.61
CA LEU A 191 -37.49 -11.46 -11.35
C LEU A 191 -36.35 -10.63 -10.76
N HIS A 192 -35.35 -10.29 -11.57
CA HIS A 192 -34.27 -9.36 -11.18
C HIS A 192 -34.82 -8.01 -10.70
N ARG A 193 -35.82 -7.46 -11.41
CA ARG A 193 -36.47 -6.20 -11.04
C ARG A 193 -37.23 -6.31 -9.72
N GLN A 194 -37.95 -7.40 -9.49
CA GLN A 194 -38.73 -7.60 -8.27
C GLN A 194 -37.87 -7.67 -7.02
N ILE A 195 -36.78 -8.44 -7.04
CA ILE A 195 -35.83 -8.51 -5.92
C ILE A 195 -35.25 -7.13 -5.62
N ASN A 196 -34.76 -6.47 -6.67
CA ASN A 196 -34.11 -5.18 -6.54
C ASN A 196 -35.10 -4.06 -6.22
N ALA A 197 -36.41 -4.26 -6.42
CA ALA A 197 -37.42 -3.34 -5.94
C ALA A 197 -37.68 -3.53 -4.44
N ALA A 198 -37.58 -4.73 -3.89
CA ALA A 198 -37.99 -5.00 -2.51
C ALA A 198 -36.99 -4.49 -1.45
N ASP A 199 -35.68 -4.69 -1.65
CA ASP A 199 -34.66 -4.29 -0.67
C ASP A 199 -34.19 -2.84 -0.89
N PRO A 200 -34.30 -1.91 0.09
CA PRO A 200 -33.81 -0.55 -0.09
C PRO A 200 -32.29 -0.40 0.06
N HIS A 201 -31.57 -1.36 0.65
CA HIS A 201 -30.15 -1.25 1.00
C HIS A 201 -29.24 -1.91 -0.04
N PHE A 202 -29.66 -3.06 -0.57
CA PHE A 202 -28.82 -3.90 -1.42
C PHE A 202 -29.40 -4.14 -2.81
N LYS A 203 -28.49 -4.37 -3.76
CA LYS A 203 -28.77 -4.84 -5.11
C LYS A 203 -28.23 -6.27 -5.28
N TYR A 204 -29.01 -7.10 -5.96
CA TYR A 204 -28.75 -8.50 -6.20
C TYR A 204 -28.63 -8.74 -7.71
N ASP A 205 -27.49 -9.29 -8.13
CA ASP A 205 -27.23 -9.74 -9.50
C ASP A 205 -26.88 -11.23 -9.46
N CYS A 206 -27.29 -12.00 -10.48
CA CYS A 206 -26.99 -13.43 -10.55
C CYS A 206 -26.33 -13.78 -11.90
N GLN A 207 -25.38 -14.72 -11.86
CA GLN A 207 -24.74 -15.29 -13.04
C GLN A 207 -24.64 -16.82 -12.94
N VAL A 208 -24.62 -17.50 -14.09
CA VAL A 208 -24.48 -18.96 -14.18
C VAL A 208 -23.30 -19.29 -15.08
N THR A 209 -22.32 -20.04 -14.58
CA THR A 209 -21.09 -20.37 -15.30
C THR A 209 -20.75 -21.86 -15.16
N THR A 210 -20.12 -22.45 -16.19
CA THR A 210 -19.65 -23.83 -16.11
C THR A 210 -18.45 -23.94 -15.17
N ASP A 211 -17.45 -23.08 -15.40
CA ASP A 211 -16.26 -23.00 -14.57
C ASP A 211 -16.52 -22.17 -13.31
N LEU A 212 -15.68 -22.38 -12.29
CA LEU A 212 -15.71 -21.56 -11.07
C LEU A 212 -15.39 -20.11 -11.44
N PRO A 213 -16.32 -19.15 -11.23
CA PRO A 213 -16.10 -17.79 -11.67
C PRO A 213 -15.03 -17.11 -10.80
N VAL A 214 -14.15 -16.37 -11.45
CA VAL A 214 -13.18 -15.50 -10.77
C VAL A 214 -13.90 -14.23 -10.36
N ILE A 215 -14.05 -14.01 -9.05
CA ILE A 215 -14.69 -12.80 -8.52
C ILE A 215 -13.65 -11.70 -8.40
N ALA A 216 -13.72 -10.71 -9.28
CA ALA A 216 -13.00 -9.46 -9.10
C ALA A 216 -13.83 -8.53 -8.19
N PRO A 217 -13.27 -7.95 -7.12
CA PRO A 217 -13.98 -6.99 -6.30
C PRO A 217 -14.23 -5.69 -7.10
N TRP A 218 -15.39 -5.06 -6.90
CA TRP A 218 -15.70 -3.72 -7.43
C TRP A 218 -16.31 -2.83 -6.33
N ALA A 219 -16.33 -1.53 -6.57
CA ALA A 219 -16.87 -0.56 -5.62
C ALA A 219 -18.33 -0.88 -5.25
N GLY A 220 -18.60 -1.02 -3.95
CA GLY A 220 -19.91 -1.38 -3.42
C GLY A 220 -20.24 -2.88 -3.45
N LEU A 221 -19.38 -3.77 -3.98
CA LEU A 221 -19.56 -5.21 -3.81
C LEU A 221 -19.40 -5.58 -2.33
N VAL A 222 -20.42 -6.24 -1.79
CA VAL A 222 -20.47 -6.66 -0.39
C VAL A 222 -20.20 -8.14 -0.24
N ALA A 223 -20.83 -8.96 -1.08
CA ALA A 223 -20.68 -10.41 -1.01
C ALA A 223 -20.87 -11.04 -2.39
N SER A 224 -20.21 -12.18 -2.61
CA SER A 224 -20.50 -13.07 -3.73
C SER A 224 -20.66 -14.49 -3.20
N VAL A 225 -21.82 -15.10 -3.44
CA VAL A 225 -22.15 -16.45 -3.00
C VAL A 225 -22.19 -17.36 -4.21
N ILE A 226 -21.33 -18.39 -4.22
CA ILE A 226 -21.27 -19.37 -5.30
C ILE A 226 -21.83 -20.68 -4.77
N SER A 227 -22.83 -21.23 -5.45
CA SER A 227 -23.41 -22.54 -5.13
C SER A 227 -23.44 -23.46 -6.34
N ARG A 228 -23.45 -24.77 -6.07
CA ARG A 228 -23.63 -25.83 -7.06
C ARG A 228 -24.55 -26.91 -6.48
N THR A 229 -25.40 -27.48 -7.31
CA THR A 229 -26.36 -28.50 -6.88
C THR A 229 -25.75 -29.91 -6.82
N SER A 230 -24.74 -30.19 -7.65
CA SER A 230 -24.02 -31.47 -7.65
C SER A 230 -22.62 -31.33 -8.27
N ALA A 231 -21.80 -32.37 -8.16
CA ALA A 231 -20.51 -32.44 -8.84
C ALA A 231 -20.74 -32.43 -10.37
N GLY A 232 -20.28 -31.38 -11.05
CA GLY A 232 -20.46 -31.19 -12.50
C GLY A 232 -21.66 -30.30 -12.89
N ALA A 233 -22.49 -29.86 -11.93
CA ALA A 233 -23.49 -28.83 -12.17
C ALA A 233 -22.82 -27.47 -12.41
N PRO A 234 -23.46 -26.56 -13.18
CA PRO A 234 -22.97 -25.20 -13.32
C PRO A 234 -22.97 -24.48 -11.96
N HIS A 235 -22.05 -23.54 -11.82
CA HIS A 235 -21.94 -22.64 -10.69
C HIS A 235 -23.00 -21.54 -10.85
N VAL A 236 -23.82 -21.35 -9.82
CA VAL A 236 -24.74 -20.21 -9.71
C VAL A 236 -24.12 -19.23 -8.72
N THR A 237 -23.86 -18.01 -9.18
CA THR A 237 -23.25 -16.97 -8.35
C THR A 237 -24.21 -15.83 -8.14
N TRP A 238 -24.35 -15.42 -6.89
CA TRP A 238 -25.11 -14.25 -6.47
C TRP A 238 -24.16 -13.16 -6.00
N HIS A 239 -24.25 -11.98 -6.60
CA HIS A 239 -23.52 -10.79 -6.20
C HIS A 239 -24.46 -9.87 -5.44
N VAL A 240 -24.05 -9.48 -4.23
CA VAL A 240 -24.74 -8.52 -3.39
C VAL A 240 -23.90 -7.24 -3.35
N SER A 241 -24.49 -6.13 -3.76
CA SER A 241 -23.83 -4.82 -3.74
C SER A 241 -24.66 -3.76 -3.03
N THR A 242 -24.01 -2.75 -2.47
CA THR A 242 -24.69 -1.63 -1.82
C THR A 242 -25.38 -0.74 -2.85
N LYS A 243 -26.53 -0.18 -2.47
CA LYS A 243 -27.25 0.83 -3.27
C LYS A 243 -26.76 2.25 -3.04
N TYR A 244 -26.01 2.46 -1.96
CA TYR A 244 -25.42 3.72 -1.51
C TYR A 244 -24.29 3.39 -0.53
N ASP A 245 -23.35 4.31 -0.31
CA ASP A 245 -22.12 4.07 0.42
C ASP A 245 -22.38 3.64 1.88
N SER A 246 -23.36 4.26 2.55
CA SER A 246 -23.69 3.99 3.95
C SER A 246 -24.62 2.78 4.22
N ALA A 247 -24.84 1.91 3.22
CA ALA A 247 -25.83 0.83 3.35
C ALA A 247 -25.45 -0.21 4.41
N LEU A 248 -24.17 -0.47 4.62
CA LEU A 248 -23.68 -1.42 5.64
C LEU A 248 -23.80 -0.86 7.06
N GLU A 249 -23.76 0.45 7.23
CA GLU A 249 -24.01 1.11 8.51
C GLU A 249 -25.50 1.05 8.87
N ASP A 250 -26.38 1.23 7.90
CA ASP A 250 -27.84 1.18 8.11
C ASP A 250 -28.34 -0.26 8.26
N ARG A 251 -27.74 -1.21 7.52
CA ARG A 251 -28.01 -2.64 7.64
C ARG A 251 -26.70 -3.44 7.70
N PRO A 252 -26.10 -3.58 8.90
CA PRO A 252 -24.93 -4.42 9.09
C PRO A 252 -25.21 -5.88 8.72
N ILE A 253 -24.20 -6.56 8.19
CA ILE A 253 -24.25 -7.99 7.93
C ILE A 253 -23.73 -8.72 9.15
N PRO A 254 -24.59 -9.41 9.93
CA PRO A 254 -24.12 -10.19 11.06
C PRO A 254 -23.38 -11.42 10.57
N GLY A 255 -22.32 -11.80 11.27
CA GLY A 255 -21.64 -13.06 11.06
C GLY A 255 -20.87 -13.47 12.31
N SER A 256 -20.70 -14.77 12.50
CA SER A 256 -19.88 -15.34 13.56
C SER A 256 -19.21 -16.62 13.07
N PHE A 257 -18.08 -16.95 13.66
CA PHE A 257 -17.39 -18.21 13.45
C PHE A 257 -16.59 -18.53 14.71
N THR A 258 -16.39 -19.81 14.98
CA THR A 258 -15.55 -20.30 16.07
C THR A 258 -14.24 -20.80 15.49
N VAL A 259 -13.13 -20.35 16.07
CA VAL A 259 -11.79 -20.81 15.71
C VAL A 259 -11.23 -21.63 16.86
N HIS A 260 -10.59 -22.75 16.53
CA HIS A 260 -9.97 -23.70 17.46
C HIS A 260 -8.43 -23.63 17.37
N PRO A 261 -7.76 -22.76 18.17
CA PRO A 261 -6.31 -22.57 18.08
C PRO A 261 -5.51 -23.85 18.34
N GLU A 262 -6.02 -24.76 19.15
CA GLU A 262 -5.40 -26.04 19.48
C GLU A 262 -5.24 -26.98 18.28
N ARG A 263 -6.03 -26.76 17.22
CA ARG A 263 -6.00 -27.56 15.99
C ARG A 263 -5.19 -26.90 14.88
N MET A 264 -4.71 -25.67 15.09
CA MET A 264 -3.89 -24.96 14.12
C MET A 264 -2.51 -25.58 13.99
N THR A 265 -2.04 -25.69 12.76
CA THR A 265 -0.61 -25.86 12.46
C THR A 265 0.21 -24.66 12.98
N PRO A 266 1.52 -24.80 13.24
CA PRO A 266 2.39 -23.68 13.62
C PRO A 266 2.30 -22.50 12.64
N GLU A 267 2.24 -22.79 11.33
CA GLU A 267 2.15 -21.79 10.26
C GLU A 267 0.80 -21.04 10.30
N GLN A 268 -0.32 -21.76 10.47
CA GLN A 268 -1.64 -21.14 10.63
C GLN A 268 -1.72 -20.27 11.88
N ARG A 269 -1.07 -20.69 12.97
CA ARG A 269 -1.02 -19.93 14.22
C ARG A 269 -0.25 -18.63 14.05
N GLU A 270 0.91 -18.67 13.39
CA GLU A 270 1.67 -17.46 13.08
C GLU A 270 0.85 -16.52 12.18
N ALA A 271 0.24 -17.04 11.11
CA ALA A 271 -0.60 -16.24 10.21
C ALA A 271 -1.82 -15.63 10.93
N TRP A 272 -2.45 -16.37 11.84
CA TRP A 272 -3.56 -15.89 12.68
C TRP A 272 -3.12 -14.75 13.61
N GLU A 273 -1.95 -14.89 14.25
CA GLU A 273 -1.38 -13.83 15.08
C GLU A 273 -1.01 -12.60 14.25
N GLN A 274 -0.45 -12.76 13.05
CA GLN A 274 -0.14 -11.65 12.15
C GLN A 274 -1.42 -10.94 11.67
N TRP A 275 -2.46 -11.69 11.32
CA TRP A 275 -3.76 -11.12 10.96
C TRP A 275 -4.37 -10.33 12.12
N HIS A 276 -4.43 -10.93 13.32
CA HIS A 276 -4.99 -10.28 14.49
C HIS A 276 -4.22 -9.01 14.87
N ASN A 277 -2.89 -9.03 14.74
CA ASN A 277 -2.04 -7.92 15.13
C ASN A 277 -1.92 -6.81 14.08
N PHE A 278 -1.88 -7.15 12.79
CA PHE A 278 -1.55 -6.22 11.71
C PHE A 278 -2.51 -6.23 10.51
N GLY A 279 -3.48 -7.14 10.48
CA GLY A 279 -4.50 -7.20 9.42
C GLY A 279 -4.06 -7.92 8.15
N THR A 280 -2.98 -8.71 8.21
CA THR A 280 -2.50 -9.51 7.07
C THR A 280 -3.50 -10.60 6.67
N PRO A 281 -3.58 -11.00 5.39
CA PRO A 281 -4.42 -12.13 4.98
C PRO A 281 -4.06 -13.43 5.71
N VAL A 282 -5.07 -14.18 6.15
CA VAL A 282 -4.95 -15.51 6.77
C VAL A 282 -5.90 -16.50 6.10
N ILE A 283 -5.44 -17.74 5.95
CA ILE A 283 -6.22 -18.87 5.44
C ILE A 283 -6.26 -19.93 6.54
N LEU A 284 -7.46 -20.27 7.00
CA LEU A 284 -7.73 -21.36 7.93
C LEU A 284 -8.45 -22.47 7.18
N GLU A 285 -7.87 -23.67 7.20
CA GLU A 285 -8.36 -24.85 6.50
C GLU A 285 -8.51 -26.02 7.49
N GLY A 286 -9.32 -27.01 7.12
CA GLY A 286 -9.55 -28.21 7.92
C GLY A 286 -10.58 -28.00 9.03
N ASP A 287 -10.40 -28.68 10.17
CA ASP A 287 -11.30 -28.68 11.32
C ASP A 287 -11.03 -27.54 12.33
N VAL A 288 -10.26 -26.53 11.88
CA VAL A 288 -9.87 -25.34 12.67
C VAL A 288 -11.04 -24.37 12.86
N VAL A 289 -11.98 -24.32 11.91
CA VAL A 289 -13.12 -23.40 11.93
C VAL A 289 -14.42 -24.19 12.03
N ASP A 290 -15.25 -23.82 13.00
CA ASP A 290 -16.58 -24.40 13.22
C ASP A 290 -17.64 -23.29 13.38
N GLN A 291 -18.91 -23.66 13.27
CA GLN A 291 -20.06 -22.77 13.51
C GLN A 291 -20.01 -21.46 12.70
N LEU A 292 -19.61 -21.53 11.42
CA LEU A 292 -19.62 -20.37 10.54
C LEU A 292 -21.07 -20.00 10.17
N THR A 293 -21.50 -18.83 10.63
CA THR A 293 -22.80 -18.25 10.30
C THR A 293 -22.58 -16.87 9.68
N ILE A 294 -23.21 -16.61 8.53
CA ILE A 294 -23.20 -15.28 7.90
C ILE A 294 -24.64 -14.96 7.49
N GLY A 295 -25.24 -13.96 8.12
CA GLY A 295 -26.59 -13.48 7.81
C GLY A 295 -26.57 -12.54 6.61
N LEU A 296 -26.20 -13.05 5.43
CA LEU A 296 -26.20 -12.25 4.21
C LEU A 296 -27.60 -11.73 3.89
N PRO A 297 -27.70 -10.53 3.28
CA PRO A 297 -28.96 -9.97 2.84
C PRO A 297 -29.74 -10.98 2.02
N GLY A 298 -31.03 -11.07 2.32
CA GLY A 298 -31.92 -11.92 1.55
C GLY A 298 -31.87 -13.42 1.84
N GLY A 299 -31.20 -13.84 2.91
CA GLY A 299 -31.11 -15.26 3.29
C GLY A 299 -30.19 -16.08 2.38
N LEU A 300 -29.33 -15.41 1.60
CA LEU A 300 -28.40 -16.06 0.66
C LEU A 300 -27.31 -16.91 1.33
N CYS A 301 -27.17 -16.81 2.65
CA CYS A 301 -26.28 -17.63 3.45
C CYS A 301 -26.94 -17.95 4.79
N GLY A 302 -26.61 -19.12 5.34
CA GLY A 302 -27.12 -19.66 6.59
C GLY A 302 -26.05 -20.50 7.29
N ASP A 303 -26.46 -21.45 8.12
CA ASP A 303 -25.51 -22.30 8.84
C ASP A 303 -24.77 -23.22 7.86
N LEU A 304 -23.45 -23.05 7.77
CA LEU A 304 -22.61 -23.92 6.96
C LEU A 304 -22.24 -25.18 7.77
N PRO A 305 -22.33 -26.39 7.17
CA PRO A 305 -22.06 -27.63 7.88
C PRO A 305 -20.61 -27.69 8.36
N ALA A 306 -20.40 -28.32 9.52
CA ALA A 306 -19.06 -28.55 10.06
C ALA A 306 -18.28 -29.56 9.21
N GLY A 307 -16.97 -29.31 9.00
CA GLY A 307 -16.03 -30.37 8.60
C GLY A 307 -15.14 -30.12 7.38
N ASP A 308 -15.47 -29.20 6.47
CA ASP A 308 -14.66 -28.90 5.27
C ASP A 308 -14.68 -27.40 4.88
N ASN A 309 -14.73 -26.51 5.88
CA ASN A 309 -14.77 -25.07 5.64
C ASN A 309 -13.36 -24.49 5.50
N MET A 310 -13.09 -23.81 4.39
CA MET A 310 -11.91 -22.95 4.25
C MET A 310 -12.32 -21.51 4.51
N LEU A 311 -11.75 -20.89 5.54
CA LEU A 311 -11.97 -19.49 5.88
C LEU A 311 -10.77 -18.66 5.47
N ARG A 312 -10.98 -17.69 4.57
CA ARG A 312 -9.96 -16.73 4.16
C ARG A 312 -10.38 -15.34 4.65
N ILE A 313 -9.56 -14.73 5.49
CA ILE A 313 -9.80 -13.39 6.04
C ILE A 313 -8.64 -12.50 5.59
N GLY A 314 -8.93 -11.25 5.26
CA GLY A 314 -7.91 -10.28 4.89
C GLY A 314 -8.42 -8.85 4.99
N PRO A 315 -7.59 -7.87 4.62
CA PRO A 315 -7.98 -6.46 4.61
C PRO A 315 -9.14 -6.25 3.62
N ALA A 316 -10.06 -5.35 3.95
CA ALA A 316 -11.19 -5.04 3.07
C ALA A 316 -10.69 -4.43 1.76
N PHE A 317 -11.14 -5.01 0.63
CA PHE A 317 -10.88 -4.43 -0.68
C PHE A 317 -11.48 -3.02 -0.74
N SER A 318 -10.73 -2.05 -1.27
CA SER A 318 -11.04 -0.60 -1.35
C SER A 318 -10.88 0.27 -0.09
N GLU A 319 -10.81 -0.29 1.12
CA GLU A 319 -10.65 0.53 2.34
C GLU A 319 -9.40 1.41 2.29
N PHE A 320 -8.33 0.84 1.75
CA PHE A 320 -7.04 1.52 1.62
C PHE A 320 -6.83 2.19 0.26
N ASP A 321 -7.77 2.16 -0.68
CA ASP A 321 -7.58 2.71 -2.05
C ASP A 321 -7.43 4.23 -2.06
N ASP A 322 -8.06 4.91 -1.10
CA ASP A 322 -7.93 6.35 -0.90
C ASP A 322 -6.87 6.72 0.16
N GLU A 323 -6.14 5.75 0.73
CA GLU A 323 -5.14 6.04 1.76
C GLU A 323 -3.98 6.85 1.17
N LEU A 324 -3.66 7.96 1.85
CA LEU A 324 -2.59 8.86 1.44
C LEU A 324 -1.25 8.15 1.57
N THR A 325 -0.47 8.19 0.50
CA THR A 325 0.93 7.76 0.54
C THR A 325 1.71 8.68 1.50
N VAL A 326 2.12 8.14 2.63
CA VAL A 326 2.93 8.82 3.63
C VAL A 326 4.37 8.86 3.15
N ARG A 327 4.96 10.05 3.17
CA ARG A 327 6.38 10.27 2.92
C ARG A 327 7.11 10.29 4.24
N SER A 328 8.00 9.32 4.46
CA SER A 328 8.77 9.22 5.70
C SER A 328 10.25 9.15 5.40
N LEU A 329 11.03 10.08 5.97
CA LEU A 329 12.48 10.07 5.90
C LEU A 329 13.02 9.13 6.97
N TRP A 330 13.69 8.06 6.55
CA TRP A 330 14.26 7.06 7.43
C TRP A 330 15.74 7.34 7.60
N VAL A 331 16.18 7.55 8.83
CA VAL A 331 17.58 7.83 9.17
C VAL A 331 18.13 6.68 10.00
N ILE A 332 19.24 6.08 9.56
CA ILE A 332 19.96 5.07 10.31
C ILE A 332 21.14 5.73 11.01
N GLU A 333 21.23 5.53 12.32
CA GLU A 333 22.30 6.03 13.19
C GLU A 333 23.06 4.86 13.82
N ASP A 334 24.35 5.07 14.10
CA ASP A 334 25.14 4.13 14.90
C ASP A 334 24.77 4.22 16.40
N THR A 335 25.34 3.32 17.21
CA THR A 335 25.15 3.31 18.67
C THR A 335 25.65 4.56 19.39
N ARG A 336 26.37 5.45 18.69
CA ARG A 336 26.88 6.73 19.20
C ARG A 336 26.08 7.93 18.66
N GLY A 337 25.00 7.70 17.92
CA GLY A 337 24.15 8.74 17.33
C GLY A 337 24.72 9.38 16.06
N ARG A 338 25.73 8.79 15.42
CA ARG A 338 26.24 9.25 14.12
C ARG A 338 25.35 8.75 13.00
N ARG A 339 24.90 9.67 12.15
CA ARG A 339 24.14 9.34 10.94
C ARG A 339 24.98 8.51 9.97
N LEU A 340 24.50 7.31 9.64
CA LEU A 340 25.13 6.38 8.70
C LEU A 340 24.51 6.46 7.30
N ALA A 341 23.18 6.51 7.23
CA ALA A 341 22.45 6.57 5.97
C ALA A 341 21.06 7.20 6.16
N GLU A 342 20.48 7.70 5.08
CA GLU A 342 19.10 8.19 5.05
C GLU A 342 18.43 7.85 3.72
N ARG A 343 17.13 7.55 3.76
CA ARG A 343 16.30 7.36 2.56
C ARG A 343 14.87 7.79 2.81
N LEU A 344 14.28 8.41 1.78
CA LEU A 344 12.87 8.77 1.79
C LEU A 344 12.04 7.59 1.28
N PHE A 345 11.03 7.19 2.06
CA PHE A 345 10.10 6.12 1.72
C PHE A 345 8.69 6.64 1.46
N LEU A 346 8.05 6.04 0.48
CA LEU A 346 6.65 6.21 0.12
C LEU A 346 5.90 5.00 0.66
N LEU A 347 5.22 5.17 1.80
CA LEU A 347 4.52 4.10 2.50
C LEU A 347 3.01 4.31 2.36
N ARG A 348 2.30 3.23 2.04
CA ARG A 348 0.83 3.18 2.05
C ARG A 348 0.41 2.13 3.04
N ARG A 349 -0.60 2.44 3.86
CA ARG A 349 -1.21 1.45 4.73
C ARG A 349 -2.01 0.47 3.89
N VAL A 350 -1.85 -0.82 4.17
CA VAL A 350 -2.52 -1.92 3.43
C VAL A 350 -3.35 -2.82 4.35
N GLY A 351 -3.19 -2.68 5.67
CA GLY A 351 -3.97 -3.42 6.66
C GLY A 351 -3.89 -2.81 8.05
N VAL A 352 -4.93 -3.06 8.84
CA VAL A 352 -4.97 -2.77 10.28
C VAL A 352 -5.48 -4.01 10.99
N GLY A 353 -4.74 -4.46 12.01
CA GLY A 353 -5.14 -5.60 12.82
C GLY A 353 -6.19 -5.21 13.86
N VAL A 354 -6.93 -6.22 14.32
CA VAL A 354 -7.90 -6.08 15.42
C VAL A 354 -7.24 -5.51 16.69
N ALA A 355 -5.96 -5.84 16.93
CA ALA A 355 -5.20 -5.32 18.06
C ALA A 355 -4.67 -3.88 17.86
N GLY A 356 -5.00 -3.22 16.74
CA GLY A 356 -4.60 -1.85 16.41
C GLY A 356 -3.18 -1.70 15.83
N GLY A 357 -2.50 -2.80 15.49
CA GLY A 357 -1.24 -2.71 14.74
C GLY A 357 -1.50 -2.46 13.26
N GLU A 358 -0.54 -1.84 12.59
CA GLU A 358 -0.66 -1.41 11.20
C GLU A 358 0.30 -2.21 10.32
N HIS A 359 -0.18 -2.56 9.12
CA HIS A 359 0.62 -3.10 8.03
C HIS A 359 0.75 -2.05 6.93
N LEU A 360 1.99 -1.63 6.65
CA LEU A 360 2.33 -0.67 5.61
C LEU A 360 3.22 -1.33 4.57
N GLN A 361 3.00 -0.97 3.31
CA GLN A 361 3.84 -1.39 2.19
C GLN A 361 4.25 -0.18 1.37
N GLY A 362 5.44 -0.25 0.76
CA GLY A 362 5.95 0.87 0.03
C GLY A 362 7.28 0.63 -0.66
N THR A 363 7.84 1.71 -1.18
CA THR A 363 9.18 1.73 -1.74
C THR A 363 9.95 2.96 -1.31
N ASP A 364 11.26 2.96 -1.46
CA ASP A 364 12.00 4.21 -1.47
C ASP A 364 11.58 5.09 -2.67
N ILE A 365 11.92 6.38 -2.61
CA ILE A 365 11.53 7.36 -3.64
C ILE A 365 12.04 7.00 -5.04
N ASP A 366 13.16 6.27 -5.12
CA ASP A 366 13.76 5.82 -6.38
C ASP A 366 13.26 4.42 -6.82
N GLY A 367 12.55 3.69 -5.95
CA GLY A 367 11.95 2.39 -6.25
C GLY A 367 12.94 1.20 -6.30
N TYR A 368 14.12 1.34 -5.69
CA TYR A 368 15.15 0.30 -5.57
C TYR A 368 14.97 -0.62 -4.36
N ILE A 369 14.31 -0.12 -3.32
CA ILE A 369 14.04 -0.84 -2.06
C ILE A 369 12.53 -0.95 -1.89
N GLY A 370 12.02 -2.19 -1.83
CA GLY A 370 10.68 -2.49 -1.36
C GLY A 370 10.68 -2.61 0.17
N VAL A 371 9.62 -2.13 0.80
CA VAL A 371 9.43 -2.20 2.25
C VAL A 371 8.09 -2.83 2.56
N ASP A 372 8.11 -3.81 3.46
CA ASP A 372 6.94 -4.40 4.09
C ASP A 372 7.09 -4.25 5.61
N LEU A 373 6.19 -3.48 6.21
CA LEU A 373 6.36 -2.89 7.54
C LEU A 373 5.16 -3.21 8.43
N TYR A 374 5.44 -3.76 9.61
CA TYR A 374 4.46 -4.07 10.65
C TYR A 374 4.77 -3.23 11.89
N VAL A 375 3.85 -2.36 12.29
CA VAL A 375 4.06 -1.45 13.43
C VAL A 375 2.98 -1.66 14.47
N MET A 376 3.39 -1.75 15.73
CA MET A 376 2.47 -1.82 16.86
C MET A 376 2.92 -0.87 17.96
N PHE A 377 2.08 0.12 18.23
CA PHE A 377 2.26 1.09 19.31
C PHE A 377 1.44 0.64 20.52
N LYS A 378 2.07 -0.10 21.45
CA LYS A 378 1.43 -0.55 22.70
C LYS A 378 2.14 0.04 23.93
N PRO A 379 1.77 1.24 24.39
CA PRO A 379 2.17 1.69 25.73
C PRO A 379 1.46 0.80 26.79
N PRO A 380 2.14 0.34 27.87
CA PRO A 380 3.51 0.63 28.31
C PRO A 380 4.57 -0.42 27.93
N ASN A 381 4.21 -1.48 27.20
CA ASN A 381 5.06 -2.66 26.93
C ASN A 381 6.10 -2.46 25.81
N GLY A 382 6.25 -1.23 25.33
CA GLY A 382 7.18 -0.85 24.27
C GLY A 382 6.53 -0.92 22.88
N ASN A 383 7.02 -0.06 21.99
CA ASN A 383 6.64 -0.08 20.60
C ASN A 383 7.44 -1.17 19.90
N SER A 384 6.77 -1.99 19.10
CA SER A 384 7.43 -2.99 18.28
C SER A 384 7.23 -2.66 16.81
N MET A 385 8.31 -2.78 16.05
CA MET A 385 8.32 -2.59 14.61
C MET A 385 9.06 -3.78 14.03
N LYS A 386 8.39 -4.52 13.14
CA LYS A 386 9.01 -5.53 12.30
C LYS A 386 9.06 -4.97 10.89
N VAL A 387 10.24 -4.98 10.28
CA VAL A 387 10.41 -4.52 8.90
C VAL A 387 11.06 -5.62 8.10
N LYS A 388 10.50 -5.88 6.93
CA LYS A 388 11.11 -6.69 5.90
C LYS A 388 11.49 -5.76 4.75
N LEU A 389 12.78 -5.72 4.44
CA LEU A 389 13.30 -5.05 3.26
C LEU A 389 13.40 -6.05 2.12
N ASP A 390 12.85 -5.69 0.97
CA ASP A 390 13.01 -6.42 -0.28
C ASP A 390 13.86 -5.61 -1.26
N MET A 391 14.87 -6.25 -1.82
CA MET A 391 15.86 -5.61 -2.67
C MET A 391 15.52 -5.92 -4.12
N ARG A 392 15.05 -4.92 -4.86
CA ARG A 392 14.64 -5.07 -6.27
C ARG A 392 15.84 -5.08 -7.21
N GLY A 393 16.65 -6.14 -7.09
CA GLY A 393 17.92 -6.28 -7.80
C GLY A 393 17.81 -6.25 -9.33
N ASP A 394 16.66 -6.62 -9.87
CA ASP A 394 16.31 -6.49 -11.29
C ASP A 394 16.33 -5.04 -11.78
N ARG A 395 16.02 -4.08 -10.90
CA ARG A 395 16.02 -2.64 -11.22
C ARG A 395 17.38 -1.97 -11.09
N TRP A 396 18.39 -2.67 -10.59
CA TRP A 396 19.69 -2.08 -10.32
C TRP A 396 20.64 -2.16 -11.51
N VAL A 397 20.48 -3.22 -12.31
CA VAL A 397 21.32 -3.50 -13.48
C VAL A 397 21.16 -2.37 -14.49
N GLY A 398 22.29 -1.81 -14.93
CA GLY A 398 22.30 -0.73 -15.92
C GLY A 398 22.00 0.66 -15.35
N GLU A 399 21.67 0.80 -14.07
CA GLU A 399 21.52 2.10 -13.43
C GLU A 399 22.88 2.73 -13.09
N PRO A 400 23.03 4.07 -13.19
CA PRO A 400 24.23 4.77 -12.76
C PRO A 400 24.58 4.50 -11.29
N VAL A 401 25.86 4.23 -11.03
CA VAL A 401 26.35 3.95 -9.67
C VAL A 401 26.02 5.07 -8.68
N GLN A 402 26.06 6.34 -9.12
CA GLN A 402 25.72 7.51 -8.29
C GLN A 402 24.27 7.49 -7.80
N ARG A 403 23.35 6.96 -8.61
CA ARG A 403 21.91 6.98 -8.33
C ARG A 403 21.52 5.89 -7.34
N ILE A 404 22.13 4.72 -7.46
CA ILE A 404 21.83 3.56 -6.62
C ILE A 404 22.60 3.53 -5.29
N LEU A 405 23.77 4.16 -5.24
CA LEU A 405 24.66 4.13 -4.09
C LEU A 405 24.00 4.55 -2.76
N PRO A 406 23.14 5.60 -2.69
CA PRO A 406 22.40 5.92 -1.47
C PRO A 406 21.54 4.77 -0.95
N SER A 407 20.86 4.03 -1.84
CA SER A 407 20.02 2.88 -1.47
C SER A 407 20.87 1.69 -1.01
N LEU A 408 22.02 1.44 -1.63
CA LEU A 408 22.96 0.39 -1.19
C LEU A 408 23.56 0.71 0.18
N ARG A 409 23.97 1.96 0.43
CA ARG A 409 24.46 2.42 1.73
C ARG A 409 23.41 2.24 2.82
N PHE A 410 22.15 2.58 2.52
CA PHE A 410 21.04 2.38 3.43
C PHE A 410 20.87 0.90 3.81
N CYS A 411 20.86 0.01 2.83
CA CYS A 411 20.74 -1.43 3.09
C CYS A 411 21.96 -2.00 3.83
N ALA A 412 23.18 -1.53 3.57
CA ALA A 412 24.35 -2.00 4.34
C ALA A 412 24.39 -1.44 5.78
N ALA A 413 23.79 -0.28 6.02
CA ALA A 413 23.62 0.28 7.36
C ALA A 413 22.47 -0.40 8.14
N TRP A 414 21.58 -1.12 7.45
CA TRP A 414 20.50 -1.86 8.07
C TRP A 414 21.08 -2.99 8.96
N GLY A 415 20.81 -2.98 10.26
CA GLY A 415 21.34 -3.99 11.19
C GLY A 415 22.51 -3.52 12.05
N ASN A 416 23.35 -4.47 12.52
CA ASN A 416 24.54 -4.20 13.37
C ASN A 416 24.25 -3.44 14.68
N ASN A 417 23.06 -3.60 15.26
CA ASN A 417 22.58 -2.83 16.41
C ASN A 417 22.50 -1.32 16.16
N ASN A 418 22.42 -0.90 14.89
CA ASN A 418 22.13 0.48 14.52
C ASN A 418 20.68 0.82 14.87
N VAL A 419 20.37 2.10 14.88
CA VAL A 419 19.06 2.63 15.27
C VAL A 419 18.42 3.31 14.07
N LEU A 420 17.19 2.91 13.75
CA LEU A 420 16.34 3.58 12.78
C LEU A 420 15.52 4.66 13.48
N ARG A 421 15.57 5.87 12.91
CA ARG A 421 14.77 7.02 13.33
C ARG A 421 13.96 7.54 12.15
N PRO A 422 12.65 7.24 12.11
CA PRO A 422 11.73 7.84 11.15
C PRO A 422 11.52 9.32 11.45
N GLN A 423 11.37 10.12 10.40
CA GLN A 423 11.10 11.56 10.44
C GLN A 423 10.08 11.91 9.35
N ASP A 424 9.52 13.12 9.43
CA ASP A 424 8.76 13.69 8.31
C ASP A 424 9.66 13.95 7.09
N GLU A 425 9.07 14.21 5.92
CA GLU A 425 9.82 14.32 4.65
C GLU A 425 10.90 15.41 4.66
N PHE A 426 10.76 16.42 5.54
CA PHE A 426 11.69 17.55 5.67
C PHE A 426 12.61 17.46 6.89
N GLY A 427 12.43 16.47 7.77
CA GLY A 427 13.20 16.32 9.01
C GLY A 427 12.92 17.37 10.09
N PHE A 428 11.80 18.09 10.01
CA PHE A 428 11.39 19.07 11.03
C PHE A 428 10.68 18.41 12.22
N GLN A 429 9.98 17.30 11.99
CA GLN A 429 9.34 16.50 13.01
C GLN A 429 10.07 15.18 13.15
N VAL A 430 10.85 15.09 14.22
CA VAL A 430 11.51 13.85 14.62
C VAL A 430 10.48 12.98 15.33
N ALA A 431 10.27 11.75 14.86
CA ALA A 431 9.42 10.81 15.59
C ALA A 431 10.01 10.62 17.01
N GLU A 432 9.15 10.65 18.04
CA GLU A 432 9.57 10.38 19.42
C GLU A 432 10.15 8.96 19.61
N HIS A 433 9.94 8.08 18.63
CA HIS A 433 10.25 6.67 18.69
C HIS A 433 11.43 6.31 17.79
N THR A 434 12.41 5.64 18.38
CA THR A 434 13.55 5.02 17.70
C THR A 434 13.42 3.50 17.72
N PHE A 435 13.84 2.84 16.65
CA PHE A 435 13.74 1.39 16.51
C PHE A 435 15.13 0.77 16.39
N ALA A 436 15.45 -0.19 17.25
CA ALA A 436 16.71 -0.93 17.17
C ALA A 436 16.67 -1.93 16.00
N LEU A 437 17.69 -1.91 15.15
CA LEU A 437 17.84 -2.83 14.02
C LEU A 437 18.67 -4.05 14.46
N SER A 438 17.99 -5.14 14.80
CA SER A 438 18.62 -6.38 15.29
C SER A 438 18.86 -7.43 14.20
N SER A 439 18.39 -7.20 12.97
CA SER A 439 18.61 -8.11 11.84
C SER A 439 20.00 -7.94 11.24
N GLU A 440 20.51 -8.97 10.54
CA GLU A 440 21.70 -8.81 9.70
C GLU A 440 21.43 -7.84 8.54
N ALA A 441 22.50 -7.21 8.05
CA ALA A 441 22.42 -6.33 6.89
C ALA A 441 22.09 -7.13 5.63
N PRO A 442 21.08 -6.73 4.84
CA PRO A 442 20.77 -7.33 3.54
C PRO A 442 21.96 -7.35 2.58
N LEU A 443 22.89 -6.40 2.74
CA LEU A 443 24.08 -6.29 1.92
C LEU A 443 25.38 -6.35 2.73
N PRO A 444 26.38 -7.13 2.26
CA PRO A 444 27.73 -7.07 2.80
C PRO A 444 28.36 -5.68 2.58
N PRO A 445 29.05 -5.12 3.60
CA PRO A 445 29.75 -3.84 3.47
C PRO A 445 30.78 -3.79 2.34
N ALA A 446 31.42 -4.93 2.04
CA ALA A 446 32.40 -5.04 0.96
C ALA A 446 31.81 -4.75 -0.43
N MET A 447 30.54 -5.10 -0.65
CA MET A 447 29.88 -4.83 -1.92
C MET A 447 29.57 -3.34 -2.08
N VAL A 448 29.15 -2.66 -1.02
CA VAL A 448 28.96 -1.21 -1.05
C VAL A 448 30.28 -0.50 -1.29
N ALA A 449 31.37 -0.93 -0.64
CA ALA A 449 32.70 -0.37 -0.87
C ALA A 449 33.14 -0.48 -2.34
N ALA A 450 32.86 -1.61 -3.00
CA ALA A 450 33.16 -1.77 -4.42
C ALA A 450 32.38 -0.77 -5.31
N VAL A 451 31.10 -0.53 -5.02
CA VAL A 451 30.30 0.46 -5.77
C VAL A 451 30.75 1.89 -5.48
N GLU A 452 31.20 2.19 -4.26
CA GLU A 452 31.83 3.48 -3.94
C GLU A 452 33.12 3.69 -4.73
N ASP A 453 33.92 2.64 -4.91
CA ASP A 453 35.13 2.72 -5.73
C ASP A 453 34.78 2.95 -7.22
N LEU A 454 33.72 2.31 -7.74
CA LEU A 454 33.20 2.61 -9.09
C LEU A 454 32.71 4.06 -9.21
N GLU A 455 32.04 4.60 -8.19
CA GLU A 455 31.58 5.99 -8.18
C GLU A 455 32.76 6.97 -8.24
N ARG A 456 33.82 6.71 -7.47
CA ARG A 456 35.05 7.50 -7.53
C ARG A 456 35.71 7.47 -8.89
N ILE A 457 35.79 6.28 -9.51
CA ILE A 457 36.34 6.14 -10.87
C ILE A 457 35.48 6.91 -11.87
N SER A 458 34.15 6.79 -11.77
CA SER A 458 33.20 7.50 -12.62
C SER A 458 33.36 9.02 -12.49
N ALA A 459 33.50 9.53 -11.26
CA ALA A 459 33.72 10.94 -10.97
C ALA A 459 35.08 11.46 -11.49
N ALA A 460 36.17 10.70 -11.26
CA ALA A 460 37.51 11.06 -11.69
C ALA A 460 37.67 11.08 -13.22
N THR A 461 37.05 10.11 -13.90
CA THR A 461 37.09 9.98 -15.37
C THR A 461 36.03 10.84 -16.08
N LYS A 462 35.05 11.38 -15.35
CA LYS A 462 33.85 12.05 -15.89
C LYS A 462 33.06 11.18 -16.87
N ARG A 463 33.11 9.86 -16.70
CA ARG A 463 32.37 8.88 -17.51
C ARG A 463 31.36 8.16 -16.64
N LEU A 464 30.15 7.99 -17.16
CA LEU A 464 29.08 7.28 -16.47
C LEU A 464 29.44 5.79 -16.36
N ILE A 465 29.43 5.25 -15.15
CA ILE A 465 29.55 3.81 -14.90
C ILE A 465 28.19 3.32 -14.41
N THR A 466 27.69 2.25 -15.03
CA THR A 466 26.46 1.58 -14.63
C THR A 466 26.77 0.33 -13.83
N LEU A 467 25.80 -0.10 -13.01
CA LEU A 467 25.95 -1.30 -12.22
C LEU A 467 25.91 -2.56 -13.11
N PRO A 468 26.88 -3.48 -13.01
CA PRO A 468 26.91 -4.69 -13.82
C PRO A 468 25.87 -5.72 -13.35
N GLU A 469 25.52 -6.66 -14.25
CA GLU A 469 24.56 -7.75 -13.98
C GLU A 469 24.98 -8.65 -12.80
N ASN A 470 26.28 -8.92 -12.65
CA ASN A 470 26.79 -9.77 -11.58
C ASN A 470 27.59 -8.98 -10.53
N MET A 471 26.87 -8.55 -9.50
CA MET A 471 27.43 -7.83 -8.35
C MET A 471 28.41 -8.65 -7.50
N LYS A 472 28.33 -9.99 -7.54
CA LYS A 472 29.23 -10.86 -6.76
C LYS A 472 30.65 -10.88 -7.32
N ASP A 473 30.81 -10.63 -8.62
CA ASP A 473 32.11 -10.60 -9.28
C ASP A 473 32.92 -9.36 -8.87
N LEU A 474 32.24 -8.24 -8.54
CA LEU A 474 32.87 -7.03 -8.00
C LEU A 474 33.53 -7.25 -6.63
N ALA A 475 32.94 -8.11 -5.77
CA ALA A 475 33.49 -8.43 -4.46
C ALA A 475 34.55 -9.57 -4.51
N GLY A 476 34.54 -10.37 -5.57
CA GLY A 476 35.35 -11.59 -5.73
C GLY A 476 36.68 -11.42 -6.47
N GLN A 477 36.99 -10.25 -7.05
CA GLN A 477 38.25 -10.00 -7.76
C GLN A 477 39.45 -9.93 -6.78
N LYS A 478 39.93 -11.11 -6.38
CA LYS A 478 41.22 -11.31 -5.73
C LYS A 478 42.32 -11.14 -6.77
N GLY A 479 42.95 -9.96 -6.81
CA GLY A 479 44.24 -9.81 -7.49
C GLY A 479 44.52 -8.42 -8.01
N VAL A 480 44.51 -7.41 -7.13
CA VAL A 480 44.80 -5.99 -7.43
C VAL A 480 43.75 -5.38 -8.37
N GLY A 481 43.11 -4.27 -7.99
CA GLY A 481 42.25 -3.62 -8.99
C GLY A 481 41.43 -2.49 -8.45
N LEU A 482 40.17 -2.75 -8.12
CA LEU A 482 39.17 -1.69 -8.06
C LEU A 482 39.51 -0.57 -7.09
N ARG A 483 39.83 -0.90 -5.83
CA ARG A 483 40.19 0.12 -4.83
C ARG A 483 41.47 0.87 -5.18
N ILE A 484 42.47 0.13 -5.66
CA ILE A 484 43.78 0.71 -6.02
C ILE A 484 43.63 1.61 -7.25
N ILE A 485 42.85 1.20 -8.25
CA ILE A 485 42.48 2.00 -9.42
C ILE A 485 41.74 3.25 -8.95
N ALA A 486 40.68 3.10 -8.15
CA ALA A 486 39.88 4.21 -7.62
C ALA A 486 40.73 5.22 -6.84
N ASP A 487 41.60 4.75 -5.94
CA ASP A 487 42.52 5.59 -5.18
C ASP A 487 43.52 6.29 -6.13
N THR A 488 44.10 5.56 -7.10
CA THR A 488 45.08 6.11 -8.06
C THR A 488 44.47 7.16 -8.99
N VAL A 489 43.28 6.93 -9.53
CA VAL A 489 42.59 7.91 -10.41
C VAL A 489 42.06 9.11 -9.64
N ALA A 490 41.77 8.94 -8.34
CA ALA A 490 41.46 10.05 -7.43
C ALA A 490 42.69 10.87 -7.02
N GLY A 491 43.89 10.51 -7.51
CA GLY A 491 45.14 11.23 -7.26
C GLY A 491 45.87 10.79 -5.99
N LEU A 492 45.46 9.68 -5.37
CA LEU A 492 46.24 9.05 -4.30
C LEU A 492 47.38 8.24 -4.93
N GLU A 493 48.50 8.10 -4.22
CA GLU A 493 49.65 7.30 -4.67
C GLU A 493 49.76 6.02 -3.82
N PRO A 494 48.90 5.00 -4.04
CA PRO A 494 48.88 3.82 -3.20
C PRO A 494 50.18 3.03 -3.35
N ARG A 495 50.67 2.50 -2.22
CA ARG A 495 51.76 1.53 -2.22
C ARG A 495 51.21 0.17 -2.62
N VAL A 496 51.85 -0.47 -3.59
CA VAL A 496 51.47 -1.81 -4.06
C VAL A 496 52.63 -2.79 -3.84
N GLY A 497 52.28 -4.02 -3.47
CA GLY A 497 53.25 -5.12 -3.46
C GLY A 497 53.64 -5.46 -4.89
N ILE A 498 54.94 -5.63 -5.13
CA ILE A 498 55.47 -6.03 -6.43
C ILE A 498 55.71 -7.54 -6.38
N GLY A 499 55.05 -8.28 -7.25
CA GLY A 499 55.38 -9.68 -7.54
C GLY A 499 56.38 -9.78 -8.69
N GLU A 500 56.58 -10.98 -9.23
CA GLU A 500 57.35 -11.15 -10.47
C GLU A 500 56.68 -10.39 -11.62
N LEU A 501 57.45 -9.55 -12.32
CA LEU A 501 56.97 -8.77 -13.46
C LEU A 501 57.82 -9.09 -14.70
N VAL A 502 57.22 -9.06 -15.88
CA VAL A 502 57.94 -9.16 -17.15
C VAL A 502 57.96 -7.78 -17.80
N VAL A 503 59.16 -7.22 -17.97
CA VAL A 503 59.39 -5.92 -18.59
C VAL A 503 59.91 -6.11 -20.01
N TRP A 504 59.24 -5.50 -20.97
CA TRP A 504 59.63 -5.54 -22.37
C TRP A 504 60.44 -4.31 -22.74
N HIS A 505 61.55 -4.49 -23.46
CA HIS A 505 62.40 -3.40 -23.95
C HIS A 505 62.71 -3.57 -25.44
N GLU A 506 63.10 -2.48 -26.10
CA GLU A 506 63.56 -2.54 -27.49
C GLU A 506 64.86 -3.34 -27.59
N ASP A 507 65.03 -4.12 -28.66
CA ASP A 507 66.27 -4.87 -28.90
C ASP A 507 67.42 -3.97 -29.38
N THR A 508 67.79 -3.00 -28.54
CA THR A 508 68.95 -2.12 -28.73
C THR A 508 69.84 -2.18 -27.48
N PRO A 509 71.18 -2.16 -27.62
CA PRO A 509 72.09 -2.17 -26.49
C PRO A 509 71.83 -1.03 -25.50
N LEU A 510 71.47 0.15 -26.00
CA LEU A 510 71.20 1.34 -25.19
C LEU A 510 69.95 1.18 -24.31
N ALA A 511 68.89 0.53 -24.81
CA ALA A 511 67.68 0.29 -24.04
C ALA A 511 67.93 -0.68 -22.88
N LEU A 512 68.75 -1.72 -23.11
CA LEU A 512 69.14 -2.67 -22.08
C LEU A 512 70.03 -2.01 -21.01
N GLU A 513 71.06 -1.24 -21.43
CA GLU A 513 71.94 -0.52 -20.51
C GLU A 513 71.18 0.47 -19.61
N ASN A 514 70.24 1.24 -20.17
CA ASN A 514 69.42 2.16 -19.40
C ASN A 514 68.53 1.45 -18.37
N LEU A 515 67.99 0.28 -18.73
CA LEU A 515 67.09 -0.46 -17.87
C LEU A 515 67.86 -1.16 -16.74
N MET A 516 69.06 -1.69 -17.02
CA MET A 516 69.97 -2.22 -16.00
C MET A 516 70.45 -1.10 -15.06
N ALA A 517 70.80 0.08 -15.58
CA ALA A 517 71.20 1.22 -14.74
C ALA A 517 70.08 1.70 -13.81
N CYS A 518 68.82 1.67 -14.26
CA CYS A 518 67.66 1.97 -13.41
C CYS A 518 67.44 0.92 -12.30
N ALA A 519 67.67 -0.36 -12.61
CA ALA A 519 67.60 -1.43 -11.61
C ALA A 519 68.72 -1.32 -10.57
N ASP A 520 69.96 -1.04 -10.99
CA ASP A 520 71.10 -0.83 -10.10
C ASP A 520 70.92 0.41 -9.20
N ALA A 521 70.23 1.44 -9.71
CA ALA A 521 69.85 2.62 -8.92
C ALA A 521 68.67 2.37 -7.96
N GLY A 522 68.09 1.17 -7.97
CA GLY A 522 66.95 0.78 -7.15
C GLY A 522 65.67 1.56 -7.45
N ARG A 523 65.55 2.11 -8.67
CA ARG A 523 64.39 2.91 -9.09
C ARG A 523 64.05 2.65 -10.55
N LEU A 524 62.91 1.99 -10.78
CA LEU A 524 62.41 1.69 -12.11
C LEU A 524 61.01 2.28 -12.27
N THR A 525 60.72 2.93 -13.40
CA THR A 525 59.35 3.36 -13.74
C THR A 525 58.91 2.63 -14.99
N VAL A 526 57.83 1.86 -14.87
CA VAL A 526 57.26 1.10 -16.00
C VAL A 526 55.85 1.61 -16.32
N PRO A 527 55.52 1.81 -17.61
CA PRO A 527 54.15 2.05 -18.01
C PRO A 527 53.32 0.78 -17.78
N TRP A 528 52.14 0.94 -17.22
CA TRP A 528 51.24 -0.18 -16.93
C TRP A 528 49.84 0.15 -17.42
N LYS A 529 49.33 -0.68 -18.34
CA LYS A 529 47.96 -0.59 -18.83
C LYS A 529 47.09 -1.63 -18.16
N ILE A 530 45.92 -1.21 -17.69
CA ILE A 530 44.94 -2.10 -17.07
C ILE A 530 43.61 -1.96 -17.81
N PRO A 531 43.10 -3.01 -18.47
CA PRO A 531 41.80 -2.97 -19.11
C PRO A 531 40.70 -2.79 -18.06
N PHE A 532 39.72 -1.94 -18.37
CA PHE A 532 38.59 -1.68 -17.49
C PHE A 532 37.28 -1.70 -18.29
N PRO A 533 36.72 -2.90 -18.56
CA PRO A 533 35.60 -3.10 -19.47
C PRO A 533 34.32 -2.34 -19.11
N LEU A 534 34.15 -1.94 -17.84
CA LEU A 534 33.00 -1.14 -17.39
C LEU A 534 32.95 0.27 -18.00
N LEU A 535 34.03 0.72 -18.64
CA LEU A 535 34.10 1.98 -19.39
C LEU A 535 34.16 1.78 -20.92
N GLY A 536 33.94 0.54 -21.38
CA GLY A 536 33.99 0.10 -22.79
C GLY A 536 34.96 -1.07 -22.99
N GLU A 537 34.70 -1.93 -23.97
CA GLU A 537 35.52 -3.12 -24.26
C GLU A 537 36.98 -2.77 -24.59
N ASP A 538 37.22 -1.60 -25.18
CA ASP A 538 38.54 -1.09 -25.56
C ASP A 538 39.14 -0.09 -24.56
N PHE A 539 38.52 0.11 -23.39
CA PHE A 539 39.03 1.10 -22.43
C PHE A 539 40.11 0.51 -21.52
N GLU A 540 41.26 1.18 -21.47
CA GLU A 540 42.37 0.85 -20.58
C GLU A 540 42.80 2.07 -19.76
N PHE A 541 43.07 1.87 -18.48
CA PHE A 541 43.78 2.86 -17.68
C PHE A 541 45.27 2.80 -17.96
N GLU A 542 45.89 3.95 -18.18
CA GLU A 542 47.34 4.07 -18.29
C GLU A 542 47.93 4.62 -16.99
N PHE A 543 48.70 3.78 -16.29
CA PHE A 543 49.41 4.12 -15.07
C PHE A 543 50.92 4.14 -15.30
N SER A 544 51.63 4.87 -14.44
CA SER A 544 53.08 4.72 -14.24
C SER A 544 53.29 4.03 -12.90
N LEU A 545 53.91 2.84 -12.95
CA LEU A 545 54.33 2.10 -11.76
C LEU A 545 55.79 2.45 -11.45
N GLU A 546 56.00 3.19 -10.38
CA GLU A 546 57.32 3.49 -9.83
C GLU A 546 57.70 2.41 -8.81
N ILE A 547 58.71 1.61 -9.15
CA ILE A 547 59.27 0.55 -8.32
C ILE A 547 60.52 1.10 -7.64
N THR A 548 60.59 0.96 -6.32
CA THR A 548 61.73 1.39 -5.51
C THR A 548 62.18 0.25 -4.59
N GLY A 549 63.50 0.06 -4.44
CA GLY A 549 64.11 -0.99 -3.63
C GLY A 549 65.14 -1.81 -4.41
N ASP A 550 65.59 -2.93 -3.85
CA ASP A 550 66.54 -3.82 -4.56
C ASP A 550 65.79 -4.59 -5.66
N ILE A 551 66.32 -4.59 -6.88
CA ILE A 551 65.67 -5.17 -8.06
C ILE A 551 66.67 -6.06 -8.80
N GLU A 552 66.31 -7.33 -9.04
CA GLU A 552 67.09 -8.22 -9.92
C GLU A 552 66.36 -8.39 -11.25
N LEU A 553 67.10 -8.25 -12.36
CA LEU A 553 66.58 -8.45 -13.71
C LEU A 553 67.27 -9.65 -14.37
N VAL A 554 66.46 -10.63 -14.77
CA VAL A 554 66.92 -11.86 -15.40
C VAL A 554 66.33 -11.97 -16.80
N PRO A 555 67.10 -12.35 -17.84
CA PRO A 555 66.54 -12.63 -19.17
C PRO A 555 65.38 -13.63 -19.11
N ASP A 556 64.26 -13.31 -19.76
CA ASP A 556 63.09 -14.19 -19.82
C ASP A 556 62.97 -14.87 -21.19
N GLU A 557 62.95 -16.20 -21.22
CA GLU A 557 62.80 -17.02 -22.43
C GLU A 557 61.31 -17.28 -22.75
N LEU A 558 60.51 -16.22 -22.93
CA LEU A 558 59.11 -16.37 -23.32
C LEU A 558 58.91 -16.19 -24.83
N SER A 559 58.44 -17.26 -25.48
CA SER A 559 57.98 -17.30 -26.87
C SER A 559 56.65 -16.53 -27.01
N SER A 560 56.68 -15.29 -27.51
CA SER A 560 55.46 -14.59 -27.92
C SER A 560 55.62 -13.85 -29.26
N VAL A 561 54.49 -13.58 -29.90
CA VAL A 561 54.30 -13.12 -31.30
C VAL A 561 54.89 -11.71 -31.58
N HIS A 562 55.50 -11.04 -30.59
CA HIS A 562 56.13 -9.72 -30.71
C HIS A 562 57.67 -9.76 -30.94
N ALA A 563 58.23 -10.95 -31.16
CA ALA A 563 59.67 -11.25 -31.18
C ALA A 563 60.51 -10.61 -32.30
N SER A 564 59.97 -9.75 -33.16
CA SER A 564 60.77 -9.13 -34.24
C SER A 564 61.48 -7.83 -33.85
N SER A 565 61.17 -7.22 -32.69
CA SER A 565 61.80 -5.94 -32.27
C SER A 565 61.93 -5.69 -30.75
N ARG A 566 61.49 -6.62 -29.88
CA ARG A 566 61.52 -6.46 -28.42
C ARG A 566 62.05 -7.70 -27.71
N LYS A 567 62.74 -7.50 -26.58
CA LYS A 567 63.21 -8.54 -25.66
C LYS A 567 62.54 -8.38 -24.29
N ALA A 568 62.47 -9.48 -23.53
CA ALA A 568 61.82 -9.54 -22.22
C ALA A 568 62.84 -9.79 -21.11
N LEU A 569 62.66 -9.09 -19.99
CA LEU A 569 63.38 -9.29 -18.75
C LEU A 569 62.36 -9.58 -17.64
N ARG A 570 62.64 -10.59 -16.84
CA ARG A 570 61.91 -10.87 -15.61
C ARG A 570 62.50 -10.08 -14.46
N LEU A 571 61.67 -9.29 -13.81
CA LEU A 571 61.96 -8.56 -12.60
C LEU A 571 61.62 -9.44 -11.40
N ILE A 572 62.64 -9.76 -10.62
CA ILE A 572 62.53 -10.50 -9.36
C ILE A 572 62.64 -9.48 -8.22
N PRO A 573 61.54 -9.21 -7.49
CA PRO A 573 61.56 -8.26 -6.39
C PRO A 573 62.22 -8.86 -5.14
N ALA A 574 63.01 -8.06 -4.44
CA ALA A 574 63.47 -8.37 -3.09
C ALA A 574 62.38 -8.00 -2.04
N GLU A 575 62.58 -8.42 -0.78
CA GLU A 575 61.64 -8.05 0.31
C GLU A 575 61.56 -6.53 0.54
N SER A 576 62.59 -5.78 0.15
CA SER A 576 62.66 -4.31 0.24
C SER A 576 61.92 -3.59 -0.90
N THR A 577 61.45 -4.32 -1.92
CA THR A 577 60.84 -3.73 -3.12
C THR A 577 59.40 -3.29 -2.88
N HIS A 578 59.10 -2.04 -3.21
CA HIS A 578 57.76 -1.47 -3.12
C HIS A 578 57.41 -0.72 -4.41
N GLY A 579 56.15 -0.85 -4.83
CA GLY A 579 55.60 -0.11 -5.96
C GLY A 579 54.76 1.08 -5.52
N ARG A 580 54.71 2.10 -6.36
CA ARG A 580 53.80 3.24 -6.24
C ARG A 580 53.15 3.50 -7.60
N LEU A 581 51.83 3.59 -7.62
CA LEU A 581 51.08 3.88 -8.84
C LEU A 581 50.76 5.35 -8.98
N ARG A 582 50.87 5.85 -10.21
CA ARG A 582 50.42 7.18 -10.62
C ARG A 582 49.56 7.07 -11.87
N TRP A 583 48.47 7.83 -11.91
CA TRP A 583 47.62 7.90 -13.11
C TRP A 583 48.15 8.95 -14.08
N ASN A 584 48.37 8.55 -15.34
CA ASN A 584 48.80 9.46 -16.39
C ASN A 584 47.56 10.09 -17.02
N SER A 585 47.13 11.24 -16.50
CA SER A 585 45.90 11.93 -16.93
C SER A 585 45.97 12.59 -18.33
N GLN A 586 46.87 12.13 -19.20
CA GLN A 586 47.09 12.64 -20.56
C GLN A 586 46.81 11.55 -21.60
N SER A 587 45.54 11.17 -21.74
CA SER A 587 44.99 10.59 -22.97
C SER A 587 43.51 10.96 -23.14
#